data_AF-A0A524E186-F1
#
_entry.id   AF-A0A524E186-F1
#
_cell.length_a   1.000
_cell.length_b   1.000
_cell.length_c   1.000
_cell.angle_alpha   90.00
_cell.angle_beta   90.00
_cell.angle_gamma   90.00
#
_symmetry.space_group_name_H-M   'P 1'
#
loop_
_entity.id
_entity.type
_entity.pdbx_description
1 polymer ?
#
loop_
_entity_poly.entity_id
_entity_poly.type
_entity_poly.pdbx_seq_one_letter_code
_entity_poly.pdbx_strand_id
1 'polypeptide(L)'
;MEGVAGMALRAEETRSKFLRLVFHEYYREHRDLIDQPDEIQTREFGIESWEYTWRCPERIETDESGRRIKKGCGSQGTSFTRILTCPKCNSKGIQVNNWSRHIGFRTHKALVEELVASAPHSVYHSAAFYKIPVARTMEEKDWQGAELVFDIDADHLASPCSKEHDTWRCTTAGCTESGMGTPPNEGCPKCGGMNFSSRKWLCEKCLEDAKQNTLKVHDKFLVEDFGLDPELIQLNYSG
;
A
#
# COMPACT_ATOMS: atom_id res chain seq x y z
N MET A 1 16.25 -12.08 -25.85
CA MET A 1 15.52 -11.03 -25.08
C MET A 1 15.17 -11.45 -23.65
N GLU A 2 15.53 -12.65 -23.19
CA GLU A 2 15.27 -13.12 -21.81
C GLU A 2 16.22 -12.54 -20.73
N GLY A 3 17.29 -11.81 -21.11
CA GLY A 3 18.34 -11.38 -20.18
C GLY A 3 18.00 -10.18 -19.28
N VAL A 4 17.34 -9.14 -19.80
CA VAL A 4 17.16 -7.87 -19.06
C VAL A 4 16.02 -7.94 -18.05
N ALA A 5 14.89 -8.53 -18.43
CA ALA A 5 13.74 -8.71 -17.54
C ALA A 5 14.07 -9.68 -16.38
N GLY A 6 14.81 -10.76 -16.66
CA GLY A 6 15.26 -11.69 -15.63
C GLY A 6 16.26 -11.07 -14.64
N MET A 7 17.14 -10.18 -15.10
CA MET A 7 18.05 -9.44 -14.23
C MET A 7 17.31 -8.42 -13.34
N ALA A 8 16.33 -7.70 -13.88
CA ALA A 8 15.51 -6.75 -13.12
C ALA A 8 14.72 -7.44 -11.99
N LEU A 9 14.10 -8.60 -12.27
CA LEU A 9 13.38 -9.39 -11.26
C LEU A 9 14.30 -9.88 -10.13
N ARG A 10 15.52 -10.31 -10.45
CA ARG A 10 16.52 -10.71 -9.43
C ARG A 10 16.97 -9.53 -8.57
N ALA A 11 17.13 -8.35 -9.17
CA ALA A 11 17.50 -7.15 -8.43
C ALA A 11 16.37 -6.71 -7.49
N GLU A 12 15.12 -6.77 -7.93
CA GLU A 12 13.95 -6.49 -7.11
C GLU A 12 13.84 -7.47 -5.93
N GLU A 13 13.97 -8.77 -6.19
CA GLU A 13 13.96 -9.79 -5.12
C GLU A 13 15.09 -9.58 -4.11
N THR A 14 16.31 -9.29 -4.58
CA THR A 14 17.46 -9.02 -3.70
C THR A 14 17.20 -7.80 -2.82
N ARG A 15 16.65 -6.73 -3.40
CA ARG A 15 16.27 -5.52 -2.67
C ARG A 15 15.20 -5.79 -1.62
N SER A 16 14.13 -6.52 -1.96
CA SER A 16 13.06 -6.85 -1.01
C SER A 16 13.56 -7.70 0.15
N LYS A 17 14.45 -8.68 -0.11
CA LYS A 17 15.09 -9.47 0.94
C LYS A 17 15.97 -8.62 1.86
N PHE A 18 16.77 -7.72 1.29
CA PHE A 18 17.60 -6.80 2.07
C PHE A 18 16.75 -5.89 2.95
N LEU A 19 15.71 -5.25 2.38
CA LEU A 19 14.83 -4.36 3.15
C LEU A 19 14.10 -5.10 4.27
N ARG A 20 13.61 -6.32 4.02
CA ARG A 20 13.01 -7.16 5.06
C ARG A 20 13.98 -7.41 6.23
N LEU A 21 15.27 -7.63 5.96
CA LEU A 21 16.27 -7.79 7.02
C LEU A 21 16.46 -6.51 7.83
N VAL A 22 16.48 -5.35 7.16
CA VAL A 22 16.54 -4.04 7.82
C VAL A 22 15.30 -3.82 8.71
N PHE A 23 14.11 -4.22 8.24
CA PHE A 23 12.88 -4.11 9.04
C PHE A 23 12.88 -5.06 10.23
N HIS A 24 13.42 -6.27 10.09
CA HIS A 24 13.62 -7.19 11.23
C HIS A 24 14.53 -6.57 12.28
N GLU A 25 15.64 -5.95 11.87
CA GLU A 25 16.55 -5.25 12.78
C GLU A 25 15.83 -4.11 13.50
N TYR A 26 15.12 -3.26 12.75
CA TYR A 26 14.33 -2.15 13.31
C TYR A 26 13.32 -2.62 14.35
N TYR A 27 12.43 -3.56 14.02
CA TYR A 27 11.42 -4.04 14.96
C TYR A 27 12.05 -4.71 16.20
N ARG A 28 13.20 -5.37 16.04
CA ARG A 28 13.89 -6.04 17.16
C ARG A 28 14.57 -5.06 18.11
N GLU A 29 15.13 -3.98 17.59
CA GLU A 29 15.91 -2.98 18.35
C GLU A 29 15.04 -1.86 18.92
N HIS A 30 13.92 -1.56 18.28
CA HIS A 30 13.05 -0.44 18.61
C HIS A 30 11.65 -0.87 19.09
N ARG A 31 11.57 -2.01 19.79
CA ARG A 31 10.31 -2.56 20.33
C ARG A 31 9.54 -1.54 21.18
N ASP A 32 10.27 -0.77 21.97
CA ASP A 32 9.71 0.21 22.91
C ASP A 32 9.19 1.48 22.21
N LEU A 33 9.51 1.67 20.92
CA LEU A 33 8.99 2.78 20.11
C LEU A 33 7.72 2.43 19.33
N ILE A 34 7.31 1.16 19.33
CA ILE A 34 6.09 0.72 18.65
C ILE A 34 4.91 1.14 19.52
N ASP A 35 4.08 2.06 19.00
CA ASP A 35 2.85 2.47 19.65
C ASP A 35 1.69 1.47 19.40
N GLN A 36 0.60 1.57 20.16
CA GLN A 36 -0.63 0.84 19.91
C GLN A 36 -1.83 1.78 19.77
N PRO A 37 -2.83 1.41 18.97
CA PRO A 37 -4.10 2.11 18.98
C PRO A 37 -4.86 1.89 20.29
N ASP A 38 -5.72 2.84 20.61
CA ASP A 38 -6.72 2.67 21.67
C ASP A 38 -7.63 1.48 21.37
N GLU A 39 -7.96 0.76 22.44
CA GLU A 39 -8.77 -0.45 22.42
C GLU A 39 -8.26 -1.51 21.43
N ILE A 40 -6.95 -1.79 21.42
CA ILE A 40 -6.31 -2.74 20.49
C ILE A 40 -7.09 -4.05 20.26
N GLN A 41 -7.76 -4.58 21.29
CA GLN A 41 -8.57 -5.81 21.24
C GLN A 41 -9.82 -5.73 20.35
N THR A 42 -10.30 -4.53 20.02
CA THR A 42 -11.47 -4.29 19.17
C THR A 42 -11.09 -3.88 17.75
N ARG A 43 -9.79 -3.75 17.44
CA ARG A 43 -9.27 -3.34 16.13
C ARG A 43 -9.00 -4.52 15.22
N GLU A 44 -9.36 -4.39 13.95
CA GLU A 44 -8.84 -5.28 12.90
C GLU A 44 -7.50 -4.74 12.41
N PHE A 45 -6.50 -5.60 12.31
CA PHE A 45 -5.22 -5.31 11.68
C PHE A 45 -5.15 -5.87 10.26
N GLY A 46 -4.51 -5.10 9.39
CA GLY A 46 -4.11 -5.47 8.04
C GLY A 46 -2.60 -5.39 7.93
N ILE A 47 -1.98 -6.47 7.44
CA ILE A 47 -0.53 -6.57 7.32
C ILE A 47 -0.18 -6.90 5.87
N GLU A 48 0.72 -6.12 5.29
CA GLU A 48 1.32 -6.42 3.99
C GLU A 48 2.67 -7.12 4.17
N SER A 49 2.81 -8.29 3.56
CA SER A 49 4.05 -9.07 3.55
C SER A 49 4.94 -8.69 2.38
N TRP A 50 6.26 -8.90 2.54
CA TRP A 50 7.25 -8.78 1.46
C TRP A 50 7.07 -9.83 0.35
N GLU A 51 6.52 -10.99 0.71
CA GLU A 51 6.28 -12.10 -0.19
C GLU A 51 4.80 -12.14 -0.62
N TYR A 52 4.59 -12.37 -1.91
CA TYR A 52 3.30 -12.69 -2.46
C TYR A 52 3.03 -14.18 -2.29
N THR A 53 1.89 -14.52 -1.70
CA THR A 53 1.32 -15.86 -1.76
C THR A 53 0.52 -16.00 -3.04
N TRP A 54 0.77 -17.07 -3.80
CA TRP A 54 0.05 -17.36 -5.03
C TRP A 54 -0.61 -18.74 -4.99
N ARG A 55 -1.78 -18.85 -5.62
CA ARG A 55 -2.52 -20.09 -5.82
C ARG A 55 -2.97 -20.21 -7.26
N CYS A 56 -2.77 -21.38 -7.85
CA CYS A 56 -3.22 -21.72 -9.18
C CYS A 56 -4.49 -22.58 -9.11
N PRO A 57 -5.70 -21.98 -9.10
CA PRO A 57 -6.93 -22.75 -9.00
C PRO A 57 -7.13 -23.63 -10.23
N GLU A 58 -7.59 -24.86 -9.99
CA GLU A 58 -8.09 -25.71 -11.06
C GLU A 58 -9.46 -25.19 -11.50
N ARG A 59 -9.59 -24.95 -12.80
CA ARG A 59 -10.81 -24.40 -13.39
C ARG A 59 -11.07 -25.05 -14.74
N ILE A 60 -12.33 -25.01 -15.15
CA ILE A 60 -12.76 -25.52 -16.44
C ILE A 60 -13.21 -24.33 -17.26
N GLU A 61 -12.54 -24.09 -18.38
CA GLU A 61 -12.88 -23.05 -19.34
C GLU A 61 -13.37 -23.70 -20.63
N THR A 62 -14.29 -23.05 -21.33
CA THR A 62 -14.73 -23.48 -22.66
C THR A 62 -13.92 -22.72 -23.70
N ASP A 63 -13.32 -23.42 -24.67
CA ASP A 63 -12.63 -22.77 -25.78
C ASP A 63 -13.60 -22.24 -26.85
N GLU A 64 -13.06 -21.56 -27.86
CA GLU A 64 -13.83 -20.99 -28.98
C GLU A 64 -14.62 -22.05 -29.78
N SER A 65 -14.24 -23.33 -29.67
CA SER A 65 -14.92 -24.47 -30.30
C SER A 65 -15.99 -25.12 -29.43
N GLY A 66 -16.22 -24.60 -28.21
CA GLY A 66 -17.17 -25.18 -27.26
C GLY A 66 -16.61 -26.32 -26.41
N ARG A 67 -15.31 -26.65 -26.52
CA ARG A 67 -14.68 -27.75 -25.78
C ARG A 67 -14.25 -27.28 -24.39
N ARG A 68 -14.54 -28.12 -23.38
CA ARG A 68 -14.11 -27.90 -22.00
C ARG A 68 -12.62 -28.24 -21.83
N ILE A 69 -11.82 -27.25 -21.47
CA ILE A 69 -10.38 -27.35 -21.17
C ILE A 69 -10.15 -27.12 -19.68
N LYS A 70 -9.42 -28.03 -19.03
CA LYS A 70 -8.95 -27.83 -17.66
C LYS A 70 -7.74 -26.87 -17.68
N LYS A 71 -7.83 -25.76 -16.96
CA LYS A 71 -6.71 -24.85 -16.72
C LYS A 71 -6.35 -24.82 -15.24
N GLY A 72 -5.08 -24.55 -14.98
CA GLY A 72 -4.52 -24.51 -13.62
C GLY A 72 -4.17 -25.89 -13.08
N CYS A 73 -3.29 -25.92 -12.07
CA CYS A 73 -2.67 -27.15 -11.57
C CYS A 73 -2.82 -27.37 -10.06
N GLY A 74 -3.66 -26.58 -9.39
CA GLY A 74 -3.90 -26.66 -7.94
C GLY A 74 -2.71 -26.24 -7.06
N SER A 75 -1.57 -25.91 -7.64
CA SER A 75 -0.34 -25.59 -6.90
C SER A 75 -0.40 -24.21 -6.26
N GLN A 76 0.36 -24.06 -5.18
CA GLN A 76 0.51 -22.80 -4.44
C GLN A 76 1.97 -22.62 -4.01
N GLY A 77 2.34 -21.41 -3.64
CA GLY A 77 3.67 -21.08 -3.15
C GLY A 77 3.79 -19.59 -2.84
N THR A 78 5.03 -19.15 -2.61
CA THR A 78 5.36 -17.73 -2.39
C THR A 78 6.33 -17.21 -3.45
N SER A 79 6.39 -15.89 -3.63
CA SER A 79 7.38 -15.21 -4.47
C SER A 79 7.62 -13.78 -3.97
N PHE A 80 8.85 -13.28 -4.05
CA PHE A 80 9.18 -11.87 -3.71
C PHE A 80 8.75 -10.87 -4.79
N THR A 81 8.37 -11.36 -5.96
CA THR A 81 7.86 -10.54 -7.07
C THR A 81 6.44 -10.96 -7.38
N ARG A 82 5.64 -10.02 -7.88
CA ARG A 82 4.27 -10.30 -8.30
C ARG A 82 4.28 -11.06 -9.61
N ILE A 83 3.84 -12.31 -9.58
CA ILE A 83 3.73 -13.15 -10.77
C ILE A 83 2.33 -13.07 -11.39
N LEU A 84 2.24 -13.20 -12.71
CA LEU A 84 0.97 -13.15 -13.46
C LEU A 84 0.54 -14.53 -14.00
N THR A 85 1.45 -15.50 -14.01
CA THR A 85 1.22 -16.87 -14.47
C THR A 85 1.76 -17.88 -13.47
N CYS A 86 1.15 -19.05 -13.42
CA CYS A 86 1.59 -20.14 -12.55
C CYS A 86 3.00 -20.61 -12.95
N PRO A 87 3.99 -20.64 -12.03
CA PRO A 87 5.34 -21.07 -12.35
C PRO A 87 5.43 -22.54 -12.79
N LYS A 88 4.44 -23.36 -12.41
CA LYS A 88 4.44 -24.81 -12.68
C LYS A 88 3.77 -25.18 -14.01
N CYS A 89 2.65 -24.54 -14.35
CA CYS A 89 1.85 -24.91 -15.53
C CYS A 89 1.60 -23.75 -16.50
N ASN A 90 2.19 -22.58 -16.24
CA ASN A 90 2.05 -21.34 -17.02
C ASN A 90 0.61 -20.85 -17.18
N SER A 91 -0.33 -21.36 -16.37
CA SER A 91 -1.72 -20.94 -16.39
C SER A 91 -1.84 -19.48 -15.93
N LYS A 92 -2.55 -18.66 -16.72
CA LYS A 92 -3.00 -17.31 -16.32
C LYS A 92 -4.08 -17.40 -15.23
N GLY A 93 -4.49 -16.27 -14.65
CA GLY A 93 -5.61 -16.24 -13.69
C GLY A 93 -5.28 -16.91 -12.35
N ILE A 94 -4.01 -16.86 -11.95
CA ILE A 94 -3.61 -17.22 -10.59
C ILE A 94 -4.11 -16.17 -9.61
N GLN A 95 -4.44 -16.60 -8.40
CA GLN A 95 -4.74 -15.72 -7.28
C GLN A 95 -3.41 -15.33 -6.63
N VAL A 96 -3.15 -14.05 -6.46
CA VAL A 96 -1.91 -13.52 -5.86
C VAL A 96 -2.28 -12.44 -4.87
N ASN A 97 -1.80 -12.57 -3.64
CA ASN A 97 -1.98 -11.58 -2.57
C ASN A 97 -0.73 -11.54 -1.70
N ASN A 98 -0.47 -10.41 -1.07
CA ASN A 98 0.52 -10.24 -0.01
C ASN A 98 -0.12 -9.58 1.23
N TRP A 99 -1.45 -9.53 1.27
CA TRP A 99 -2.22 -8.91 2.34
C TRP A 99 -2.84 -9.97 3.23
N SER A 100 -2.55 -9.88 4.52
CA SER A 100 -3.23 -10.63 5.57
C SER A 100 -4.14 -9.68 6.34
N ARG A 101 -5.41 -10.03 6.44
CA ARG A 101 -6.47 -9.25 7.11
C ARG A 101 -7.18 -10.11 8.14
N HIS A 102 -8.12 -9.52 8.89
CA HIS A 102 -8.81 -10.19 9.98
C HIS A 102 -7.85 -10.65 11.09
N ILE A 103 -6.79 -9.88 11.30
CA ILE A 103 -5.84 -10.05 12.40
C ILE A 103 -6.33 -9.21 13.58
N GLY A 104 -6.13 -9.67 14.80
CA GLY A 104 -6.46 -8.91 16.01
C GLY A 104 -5.50 -9.26 17.13
N PHE A 105 -5.12 -8.26 17.91
CA PHE A 105 -4.20 -8.42 19.03
C PHE A 105 -4.92 -8.09 20.33
N ARG A 106 -4.70 -8.91 21.37
CA ARG A 106 -5.29 -8.66 22.70
C ARG A 106 -4.46 -7.71 23.55
N THR A 107 -3.18 -7.52 23.22
CA THR A 107 -2.22 -6.74 24.01
C THR A 107 -1.16 -6.13 23.10
N HIS A 108 -0.59 -4.99 23.51
CA HIS A 108 0.61 -4.39 22.91
C HIS A 108 1.72 -5.41 22.66
N LYS A 109 2.04 -6.22 23.69
CA LYS A 109 3.10 -7.22 23.62
C LYS A 109 2.89 -8.21 22.47
N ALA A 110 1.65 -8.67 22.26
CA ALA A 110 1.34 -9.60 21.17
C ALA A 110 1.51 -8.95 19.78
N LEU A 111 1.16 -7.67 19.64
CA LEU A 111 1.43 -6.90 18.42
C LEU A 111 2.94 -6.82 18.17
N VAL A 112 3.72 -6.39 19.17
CA VAL A 112 5.18 -6.25 19.06
C VAL A 112 5.85 -7.58 18.72
N GLU A 113 5.47 -8.67 19.39
CA GLU A 113 6.02 -10.01 19.11
C GLU A 113 5.74 -10.45 17.66
N GLU A 114 4.54 -10.19 17.14
CA GLU A 114 4.20 -10.47 15.74
C GLU A 114 5.05 -9.63 14.78
N LEU A 115 5.16 -8.31 15.00
CA LEU A 115 5.94 -7.43 14.13
C LEU A 115 7.44 -7.78 14.11
N VAL A 116 8.00 -8.18 15.26
CA VAL A 116 9.39 -8.67 15.35
C VAL A 116 9.55 -9.98 14.58
N ALA A 117 8.57 -10.88 14.67
CA ALA A 117 8.62 -12.20 14.06
C ALA A 117 8.42 -12.17 12.54
N SER A 118 7.51 -11.34 12.03
CA SER A 118 7.16 -11.30 10.61
C SER A 118 7.83 -10.16 9.83
N ALA A 119 8.24 -9.08 10.50
CA ALA A 119 8.82 -7.86 9.91
C ALA A 119 8.10 -7.45 8.62
N PRO A 120 6.80 -7.10 8.72
CA PRO A 120 5.99 -6.82 7.55
C PRO A 120 6.47 -5.60 6.78
N HIS A 121 6.07 -5.51 5.51
CA HIS A 121 6.34 -4.35 4.66
C HIS A 121 5.56 -3.13 5.17
N SER A 122 4.28 -3.34 5.46
CA SER A 122 3.37 -2.30 5.96
C SER A 122 2.39 -2.88 6.97
N VAL A 123 1.95 -2.06 7.92
CA VAL A 123 1.01 -2.42 8.99
C VAL A 123 -0.07 -1.36 9.07
N TYR A 124 -1.32 -1.81 9.22
CA TYR A 124 -2.49 -0.97 9.32
C TYR A 124 -3.42 -1.53 10.39
N HIS A 125 -4.24 -0.67 10.98
CA HIS A 125 -5.42 -1.09 11.74
C HIS A 125 -6.66 -0.34 11.27
N SER A 126 -7.83 -0.87 11.59
CA SER A 126 -9.10 -0.24 11.29
C SER A 126 -9.29 1.01 12.15
N ALA A 127 -9.84 2.07 11.53
CA ALA A 127 -10.47 3.16 12.27
C ALA A 127 -11.74 2.70 13.01
N ALA A 128 -12.37 1.63 12.51
CA ALA A 128 -13.53 1.02 13.12
C ALA A 128 -13.18 0.15 14.32
N PHE A 129 -14.12 0.10 15.27
CA PHE A 129 -14.12 -0.79 16.43
C PHE A 129 -15.12 -1.93 16.18
N TYR A 130 -14.71 -3.15 16.52
CA TYR A 130 -15.49 -4.36 16.34
C TYR A 130 -15.51 -5.17 17.63
N LYS A 131 -16.62 -5.87 17.89
CA LYS A 131 -16.65 -6.85 18.98
C LYS A 131 -15.83 -8.09 18.65
N ILE A 132 -15.81 -8.50 17.37
CA ILE A 132 -15.05 -9.66 16.88
C ILE A 132 -14.22 -9.24 15.65
N PRO A 133 -13.11 -8.51 15.82
CA PRO A 133 -12.34 -7.94 14.70
C PRO A 133 -11.78 -8.98 13.73
N VAL A 134 -11.56 -10.22 14.22
CA VAL A 134 -11.03 -11.34 13.43
C VAL A 134 -12.09 -12.10 12.61
N ALA A 135 -13.38 -11.73 12.74
CA ALA A 135 -14.42 -12.36 11.95
C ALA A 135 -14.28 -12.06 10.47
N ARG A 136 -14.64 -13.02 9.61
CA ARG A 136 -14.46 -12.92 8.15
C ARG A 136 -15.55 -12.10 7.46
N THR A 137 -16.75 -12.07 8.03
CA THR A 137 -17.88 -11.31 7.49
C THR A 137 -18.15 -10.06 8.33
N MET A 138 -18.71 -9.02 7.71
CA MET A 138 -18.99 -7.76 8.41
C MET A 138 -20.08 -7.88 9.47
N GLU A 139 -21.07 -8.76 9.23
CA GLU A 139 -22.13 -9.02 10.19
C GLU A 139 -21.59 -9.68 11.46
N GLU A 140 -20.72 -10.69 11.31
CA GLU A 140 -20.10 -11.37 12.45
C GLU A 140 -19.10 -10.49 13.20
N LYS A 141 -18.51 -9.48 12.55
CA LYS A 141 -17.60 -8.54 13.22
C LYS A 141 -18.29 -7.73 14.30
N ASP A 142 -19.60 -7.47 14.15
CA ASP A 142 -20.42 -6.68 15.07
C ASP A 142 -19.80 -5.28 15.32
N TRP A 143 -19.99 -4.38 14.36
CA TRP A 143 -19.44 -3.01 14.33
C TRP A 143 -19.97 -2.14 15.47
N GLN A 144 -19.06 -1.48 16.20
CA GLN A 144 -19.39 -0.70 17.40
C GLN A 144 -19.26 0.82 17.18
N GLY A 145 -18.54 1.25 16.15
CA GLY A 145 -18.19 2.65 15.95
C GLY A 145 -16.95 2.79 15.08
N ALA A 146 -16.53 4.02 14.83
CA ALA A 146 -15.26 4.31 14.20
C ALA A 146 -14.73 5.68 14.61
N GLU A 147 -13.42 5.82 14.54
CA GLU A 147 -12.75 7.13 14.60
C GLU A 147 -13.11 7.98 13.39
N LEU A 148 -13.10 9.29 13.60
CA LEU A 148 -13.11 10.28 12.53
C LEU A 148 -11.65 10.52 12.09
N VAL A 149 -11.29 10.04 10.90
CA VAL A 149 -9.92 10.13 10.38
C VAL A 149 -9.86 11.10 9.21
N PHE A 150 -8.86 11.97 9.22
CA PHE A 150 -8.48 12.82 8.09
C PHE A 150 -7.09 12.43 7.62
N ASP A 151 -6.94 12.25 6.32
CA ASP A 151 -5.65 11.96 5.68
C ASP A 151 -5.25 13.14 4.78
N ILE A 152 -4.05 13.69 5.01
CA ILE A 152 -3.55 14.88 4.32
C ILE A 152 -2.35 14.47 3.47
N ASP A 153 -2.66 14.01 2.26
CA ASP A 153 -1.67 13.56 1.29
C ASP A 153 -0.87 14.74 0.69
N ALA A 154 0.41 14.83 1.03
CA ALA A 154 1.30 15.91 0.58
C ALA A 154 1.42 15.97 -0.96
N ASP A 155 1.30 14.85 -1.66
CA ASP A 155 1.42 14.78 -3.12
C ASP A 155 0.12 15.17 -3.86
N HIS A 156 -0.98 15.32 -3.12
CA HIS A 156 -2.27 15.81 -3.63
C HIS A 156 -2.49 17.31 -3.35
N LEU A 157 -1.62 17.92 -2.54
CA LEU A 157 -1.62 19.35 -2.34
C LEU A 157 -1.02 20.06 -3.55
N ALA A 158 -1.68 21.13 -3.98
CA ALA A 158 -1.18 22.00 -5.04
C ALA A 158 -0.03 22.90 -4.51
N SER A 159 1.06 22.28 -4.07
CA SER A 159 2.21 23.00 -3.55
C SER A 159 2.94 23.75 -4.69
N PRO A 160 3.36 25.01 -4.48
CA PRO A 160 4.12 25.74 -5.49
C PRO A 160 5.40 25.03 -5.95
N CYS A 161 6.01 24.23 -5.06
CA CYS A 161 7.26 23.53 -5.33
C CYS A 161 7.12 22.30 -6.25
N SER A 162 5.90 21.81 -6.50
CA SER A 162 5.67 20.67 -7.41
C SER A 162 6.27 20.91 -8.80
N LYS A 163 6.33 22.16 -9.26
CA LYS A 163 6.95 22.54 -10.54
C LYS A 163 8.48 22.38 -10.56
N GLU A 164 9.12 22.28 -9.41
CA GLU A 164 10.57 22.18 -9.25
C GLU A 164 11.06 20.72 -9.24
N HIS A 165 10.24 19.78 -8.79
CA HIS A 165 10.66 18.38 -8.57
C HIS A 165 9.79 17.31 -9.20
N ASP A 166 8.52 17.60 -9.51
CA ASP A 166 7.72 16.65 -10.26
C ASP A 166 8.22 16.60 -11.70
N THR A 167 8.15 15.43 -12.29
CA THR A 167 8.58 15.24 -13.67
C THR A 167 7.57 14.41 -14.42
N TRP A 168 7.45 14.68 -15.71
CA TRP A 168 6.63 13.88 -16.61
C TRP A 168 7.45 13.44 -17.81
N ARG A 169 7.06 12.31 -18.39
CA ARG A 169 7.59 11.78 -19.65
C ARG A 169 6.46 11.30 -20.53
N CYS A 170 6.46 11.72 -21.79
CA CYS A 170 5.52 11.22 -22.78
C CYS A 170 5.73 9.71 -23.01
N THR A 171 4.66 8.93 -22.97
CA THR A 171 4.68 7.48 -23.20
C THR A 171 4.12 7.11 -24.58
N THR A 172 3.82 8.10 -25.42
CA THR A 172 3.43 7.88 -26.80
C THR A 172 4.58 7.22 -27.57
N ALA A 173 4.27 6.18 -28.36
CA ALA A 173 5.27 5.41 -29.08
C ALA A 173 6.16 6.32 -29.95
N GLY A 174 7.48 6.14 -29.84
CA GLY A 174 8.47 6.96 -30.57
C GLY A 174 8.73 8.35 -29.99
N CYS A 175 8.06 8.75 -28.91
CA CYS A 175 8.30 10.01 -28.21
C CYS A 175 9.10 9.78 -26.92
N THR A 176 10.05 10.67 -26.65
CA THR A 176 10.88 10.67 -25.43
C THR A 176 10.84 12.02 -24.72
N GLU A 177 9.87 12.87 -25.06
CA GLU A 177 9.75 14.19 -24.48
C GLU A 177 9.46 14.09 -22.98
N SER A 178 10.08 14.99 -22.21
CA SER A 178 9.93 15.05 -20.77
C SER A 178 10.04 16.48 -20.27
N GLY A 179 9.44 16.78 -19.13
CA GLY A 179 9.50 18.09 -18.51
C GLY A 179 9.33 18.03 -17.00
N MET A 180 9.40 19.20 -16.37
CA MET A 180 9.14 19.38 -14.94
C MET A 180 7.69 19.83 -14.69
N GLY A 181 7.21 19.58 -13.48
CA GLY A 181 5.86 19.88 -13.03
C GLY A 181 4.81 18.91 -13.57
N THR A 182 3.57 19.41 -13.65
CA THR A 182 2.43 18.66 -14.18
C THR A 182 2.53 18.50 -15.70
N PRO A 183 2.14 17.34 -16.26
CA PRO A 183 2.11 17.14 -17.70
C PRO A 183 1.19 18.18 -18.39
N PRO A 184 1.53 18.65 -19.61
CA PRO A 184 0.71 19.63 -20.32
C PRO A 184 -0.67 19.07 -20.67
N ASN A 185 -1.73 19.79 -20.29
CA ASN A 185 -3.12 19.40 -20.58
C ASN A 185 -3.46 19.42 -22.07
N GLU A 186 -2.75 20.24 -22.86
CA GLU A 186 -2.94 20.37 -24.31
C GLU A 186 -2.23 19.26 -25.12
N GLY A 187 -1.52 18.37 -24.43
CA GLY A 187 -0.77 17.26 -25.04
C GLY A 187 0.73 17.54 -25.14
N CYS A 188 1.47 16.49 -25.47
CA CYS A 188 2.94 16.52 -25.52
C CYS A 188 3.42 17.55 -26.57
N PRO A 189 4.28 18.51 -26.23
CA PRO A 189 4.69 19.59 -27.14
C PRO A 189 5.41 19.08 -28.39
N LYS A 190 6.00 17.89 -28.33
CA LYS A 190 6.69 17.25 -29.45
C LYS A 190 5.80 16.41 -30.38
N CYS A 191 4.78 15.72 -29.86
CA CYS A 191 4.03 14.72 -30.64
C CYS A 191 2.50 14.83 -30.53
N GLY A 192 1.97 15.78 -29.74
CA GLY A 192 0.55 15.92 -29.46
C GLY A 192 -0.09 14.78 -28.66
N GLY A 193 0.71 13.80 -28.21
CA GLY A 193 0.20 12.66 -27.46
C GLY A 193 -0.28 13.02 -26.07
N MET A 194 -1.32 12.33 -25.59
CA MET A 194 -1.98 12.60 -24.29
C MET A 194 -1.53 11.64 -23.17
N ASN A 195 -0.67 10.67 -23.48
CA ASN A 195 -0.22 9.68 -22.51
C ASN A 195 1.12 10.10 -21.89
N PHE A 196 1.15 10.20 -20.57
CA PHE A 196 2.31 10.58 -19.79
C PHE A 196 2.53 9.62 -18.62
N SER A 197 3.79 9.37 -18.31
CA SER A 197 4.25 8.81 -17.04
C SER A 197 4.76 9.96 -16.19
N SER A 198 4.17 10.14 -15.01
CA SER A 198 4.56 11.20 -14.07
C SER A 198 5.24 10.58 -12.86
N ARG A 199 6.32 11.21 -12.41
CA ARG A 199 7.01 10.88 -11.16
C ARG A 199 6.86 12.08 -10.24
N LYS A 200 6.05 11.89 -9.20
CA LYS A 200 5.97 12.83 -8.09
C LYS A 200 7.15 12.61 -7.14
N TRP A 201 7.63 13.71 -6.55
CA TRP A 201 8.62 13.68 -5.50
C TRP A 201 8.13 14.56 -4.35
N LEU A 202 8.40 14.19 -3.11
CA LEU A 202 8.07 15.03 -1.96
C LEU A 202 9.34 15.72 -1.48
N CYS A 203 9.32 17.05 -1.45
CA CYS A 203 10.36 17.85 -0.82
C CYS A 203 9.90 18.40 0.53
N GLU A 204 10.83 19.00 1.28
CA GLU A 204 10.53 19.60 2.59
C GLU A 204 9.41 20.65 2.52
N LYS A 205 9.30 21.39 1.42
CA LYS A 205 8.21 22.36 1.21
C LYS A 205 6.84 21.67 1.07
N CYS A 206 6.76 20.51 0.40
CA CYS A 206 5.53 19.72 0.33
C CYS A 206 5.08 19.25 1.72
N LEU A 207 6.04 18.78 2.53
CA LEU A 207 5.76 18.29 3.87
C LEU A 207 5.35 19.43 4.81
N GLU A 208 5.98 20.60 4.67
CA GLU A 208 5.56 21.79 5.42
C GLU A 208 4.14 22.24 5.01
N ASP A 209 3.81 22.24 3.72
CA ASP A 209 2.45 22.54 3.27
C ASP A 209 1.42 21.53 3.82
N ALA A 210 1.76 20.23 3.85
CA ALA A 210 0.90 19.20 4.44
C ALA A 210 0.71 19.40 5.94
N LYS A 211 1.78 19.71 6.67
CA LYS A 211 1.75 20.05 8.09
C LYS A 211 0.87 21.28 8.34
N GLN A 212 1.01 22.35 7.56
CA GLN A 212 0.20 23.55 7.71
C GLN A 212 -1.28 23.30 7.45
N ASN A 213 -1.63 22.42 6.50
CA ASN A 213 -3.02 22.01 6.29
C ASN A 213 -3.54 21.12 7.43
N THR A 214 -2.69 20.23 7.96
CA THR A 214 -3.02 19.42 9.14
C THR A 214 -3.34 20.30 10.35
N LEU A 215 -2.53 21.32 10.62
CA LEU A 215 -2.78 22.28 11.70
C LEU A 215 -4.06 23.08 11.50
N LYS A 216 -4.41 23.44 10.25
CA LYS A 216 -5.71 24.09 9.97
C LYS A 216 -6.89 23.17 10.26
N VAL A 217 -6.79 21.89 9.89
CA VAL A 217 -7.85 20.91 10.20
C VAL A 217 -7.96 20.72 11.71
N HIS A 218 -6.83 20.58 12.41
CA HIS A 218 -6.82 20.44 13.87
C HIS A 218 -7.36 21.69 14.57
N ASP A 219 -6.67 22.83 14.45
CA ASP A 219 -6.93 24.02 15.27
C ASP A 219 -8.25 24.68 14.89
N LYS A 220 -8.48 24.92 13.59
CA LYS A 220 -9.62 25.72 13.14
C LYS A 220 -10.86 24.87 12.97
N PHE A 221 -10.73 23.76 12.25
CA PHE A 221 -11.90 22.97 11.91
C PHE A 221 -12.35 22.11 13.09
N LEU A 222 -11.50 21.27 13.65
CA LEU A 222 -11.94 20.33 14.70
C LEU A 222 -12.13 21.01 16.05
N VAL A 223 -11.18 21.87 16.47
CA VAL A 223 -11.21 22.50 17.79
C VAL A 223 -12.07 23.76 17.80
N GLU A 224 -11.78 24.77 16.97
CA GLU A 224 -12.53 26.04 16.99
C GLU A 224 -13.98 25.89 16.49
N ASP A 225 -14.19 25.30 15.30
CA ASP A 225 -15.52 25.25 14.67
C ASP A 225 -16.42 24.15 15.28
N PHE A 226 -15.87 22.97 15.60
CA PHE A 226 -16.63 21.82 16.09
C PHE A 226 -16.52 21.61 17.61
N GLY A 227 -15.64 22.33 18.30
CA GLY A 227 -15.51 22.25 19.76
C GLY A 227 -15.02 20.89 20.27
N LEU A 228 -14.30 20.12 19.44
CA LEU A 228 -13.71 18.86 19.88
C LEU A 228 -12.57 19.13 20.87
N ASP A 229 -12.49 18.29 21.90
CA ASP A 229 -11.41 18.36 22.89
C ASP A 229 -10.08 18.02 22.21
N PRO A 230 -9.08 18.93 22.21
CA PRO A 230 -7.76 18.67 21.63
C PRO A 230 -7.07 17.43 22.22
N GLU A 231 -7.34 17.07 23.47
CA GLU A 231 -6.75 15.89 24.12
C GLU A 231 -7.28 14.57 23.52
N LEU A 232 -8.40 14.60 22.80
CA LEU A 232 -8.98 13.44 22.11
C LEU A 232 -8.53 13.32 20.65
N ILE A 233 -7.71 14.25 20.14
CA ILE A 233 -7.25 14.26 18.75
C ILE A 233 -5.80 13.78 18.68
N GLN A 234 -5.58 12.66 17.99
CA GLN A 234 -4.25 12.15 17.71
C GLN A 234 -3.75 12.63 16.34
N LEU A 235 -2.55 13.21 16.31
CA LEU A 235 -1.84 13.56 15.08
C LEU A 235 -0.73 12.54 14.81
N ASN A 236 -0.71 11.99 13.60
CA ASN A 236 0.27 11.00 13.17
C ASN A 236 0.96 11.47 11.88
N TYR A 237 2.25 11.15 11.74
CA TYR A 237 2.97 11.29 10.48
C TYR A 237 2.97 9.92 9.76
N SER A 238 2.34 9.84 8.59
CA SER A 238 2.09 8.58 7.89
C SER A 238 3.31 7.98 7.17
N GLY A 239 4.39 8.75 7.01
CA GLY A 239 5.64 8.30 6.36
C GLY A 239 6.27 9.34 5.45
#